data_AF-A0A5B9MP86-F1
#
_entry.id   AF-A0A5B9MP86-F1
#
_cell.length_a   1.000
_cell.length_b   1.000
_cell.length_c   1.000
_cell.angle_alpha   90.00
_cell.angle_beta   90.00
_cell.angle_gamma   90.00
#
_symmetry.space_group_name_H-M   'P 1'
#
loop_
_entity.id
_entity.type
_entity.pdbx_description
1 polymer ?
#
loop_
_entity_poly.entity_id
_entity_poly.type
_entity_poly.pdbx_seq_one_letter_code
_entity_poly.pdbx_strand_id
1 'polypeptide(L)' 'MSEESQLFHVVEESGKFEVLDPSGRSMMTCRDTSSAEHYAALLNQAYKRGYKDGYREAKSLKQ' A
#
# COMPACT_ATOMS: atom_id res chain seq x y z
N MET A 1 -5.62 18.45 -8.09
CA MET A 1 -5.04 17.21 -8.61
C MET A 1 -4.57 16.44 -7.40
N SER A 2 -5.37 15.48 -6.92
CA SER A 2 -5.02 14.75 -5.70
C SER A 2 -3.97 13.72 -6.09
N GLU A 3 -2.72 13.96 -5.72
CA GLU A 3 -1.71 12.91 -5.67
C GLU A 3 -2.30 11.80 -4.82
N GLU A 4 -2.72 10.69 -5.44
CA GLU A 4 -2.95 9.45 -4.71
C GLU A 4 -1.57 9.02 -4.20
N SER A 5 -1.13 9.56 -3.06
CA SER A 5 0.10 9.14 -2.41
C SER A 5 0.02 7.63 -2.26
N GLN A 6 0.85 6.91 -3.01
CA GLN A 6 0.97 5.47 -2.90
C GLN A 6 1.46 5.19 -1.48
N LEU A 7 0.58 4.63 -0.65
CA LEU A 7 0.84 4.38 0.76
C LEU A 7 1.94 3.34 0.92
N PHE A 8 1.91 2.33 0.05
CA PHE A 8 2.96 1.34 -0.05
C PHE A 8 3.80 1.60 -1.31
N HIS A 9 5.12 1.59 -1.17
CA HIS A 9 6.05 1.83 -2.27
C HIS A 9 7.28 0.92 -2.15
N VAL A 10 8.00 0.75 -3.26
CA VAL A 10 9.18 -0.10 -3.33
C VAL A 10 10.44 0.75 -3.25
N VAL A 11 11.41 0.31 -2.46
CA VAL A 11 12.77 0.83 -2.46
C VAL A 11 13.76 -0.30 -2.74
N GLU A 12 14.88 0.03 -3.38
CA GLU A 12 16.00 -0.90 -3.51
C GLU A 12 17.07 -0.55 -2.49
N GLU A 13 17.41 -1.49 -1.61
CA GLU A 13 18.46 -1.33 -0.61
C GLU A 13 19.37 -2.55 -0.60
N SER A 14 20.68 -2.32 -0.77
CA SER A 14 21.70 -3.39 -0.74
C SER A 14 21.41 -4.58 -1.67
N GLY A 15 20.85 -4.32 -2.85
CA GLY A 15 20.51 -5.33 -3.85
C GLY A 15 19.27 -6.17 -3.51
N LYS A 16 18.42 -5.69 -2.61
CA LYS A 16 17.11 -6.26 -2.29
C LYS A 16 16.02 -5.23 -2.53
N PHE A 17 14.80 -5.70 -2.80
CA PHE A 17 13.65 -4.83 -3.03
C PHE A 17 12.74 -4.88 -1.83
N GLU A 18 12.54 -3.76 -1.14
CA GLU A 18 11.71 -3.68 0.05
C GLU A 18 10.42 -2.93 -0.23
N VAL A 19 9.30 -3.47 0.24
CA VAL A 19 8.01 -2.77 0.22
C VAL A 19 7.85 -2.06 1.56
N LEU A 20 7.85 -0.74 1.52
CA LEU A 20 7.69 0.10 2.70
C LEU A 20 6.24 0.53 2.88
N ASP A 21 5.83 0.70 4.13
CA ASP A 21 4.59 1.36 4.51
C ASP A 21 4.76 2.90 4.53
N PRO A 22 3.69 3.68 4.81
CA PRO A 22 3.77 5.13 4.86
C PRO A 22 4.69 5.69 5.96
N SER A 23 5.00 4.88 6.98
CA SER A 23 5.93 5.24 8.05
C SER A 23 7.40 4.96 7.69
N GLY A 24 7.64 4.40 6.51
CA GLY A 24 8.98 3.98 6.06
C GLY A 24 9.39 2.63 6.64
N ARG A 25 8.48 1.88 7.25
CA ARG A 25 8.77 0.55 7.80
C ARG A 25 8.71 -0.49 6.70
N SER A 26 9.73 -1.34 6.63
CA SER A 26 9.75 -2.50 5.75
C SER A 26 8.70 -3.53 6.16
N MET A 27 7.74 -3.76 5.26
CA MET A 27 6.67 -4.75 5.43
C MET A 27 7.10 -6.11 4.86
N MET A 28 7.87 -6.10 3.77
CA MET A 28 8.44 -7.29 3.18
C MET A 28 9.66 -6.97 2.32
N THR A 29 10.49 -7.99 2.12
CA THR A 29 11.64 -7.95 1.24
C THR A 29 11.51 -9.00 0.14
N CYS A 30 11.78 -8.61 -1.10
CA CYS A 30 11.72 -9.44 -2.28
C CYS A 30 13.11 -9.55 -2.94
N ARG A 31 13.31 -10.62 -3.71
CA ARG A 31 14.54 -10.87 -4.48
C ARG A 31 14.57 -10.14 -5.82
N ASP A 32 13.41 -9.77 -6.34
CA ASP A 32 13.26 -9.09 -7.63
C ASP A 32 12.24 -7.95 -7.53
N THR A 33 12.43 -6.95 -8.38
CA THR A 33 11.62 -5.73 -8.42
C THR A 33 10.16 -6.01 -8.76
N SER A 34 9.93 -6.93 -9.70
CA SER A 34 8.59 -7.22 -10.21
C SER A 34 7.67 -7.76 -9.09
N SER A 35 8.20 -8.66 -8.26
CA SER A 35 7.49 -9.16 -7.09
C SER A 35 7.18 -8.05 -6.09
N ALA A 36 8.17 -7.19 -5.78
CA ALA A 36 7.97 -6.08 -4.84
C ALA A 36 6.90 -5.09 -5.33
N GLU A 37 6.95 -4.72 -6.61
CA GLU A 37 5.96 -3.84 -7.23
C GLU A 37 4.56 -4.46 -7.22
N HIS A 38 4.47 -5.76 -7.52
CA HIS A 38 3.20 -6.48 -7.47
C HIS A 38 2.59 -6.46 -6.07
N TYR A 39 3.41 -6.71 -5.03
CA TYR A 39 2.94 -6.65 -3.64
C TYR A 39 2.55 -5.23 -3.22
N ALA A 40 3.34 -4.22 -3.58
CA ALA A 40 2.98 -2.82 -3.31
C ALA A 40 1.63 -2.46 -3.95
N ALA A 41 1.37 -2.91 -5.19
CA ALA A 41 0.09 -2.71 -5.86
C ALA A 41 -1.07 -3.40 -5.13
N LEU A 42 -0.90 -4.65 -4.70
CA LEU A 42 -1.91 -5.40 -3.94
C LEU A 42 -2.24 -4.74 -2.61
N LEU A 43 -1.22 -4.29 -1.87
CA LEU A 43 -1.41 -3.61 -0.58
C LEU A 43 -2.14 -2.28 -0.75
N ASN A 44 -1.76 -1.48 -1.75
CA ASN A 44 -2.47 -0.25 -2.08
C ASN A 44 -3.93 -0.52 -2.48
N GLN A 45 -4.21 -1.58 -3.25
CA GLN A 45 -5.58 -1.95 -3.60
C GLN A 45 -6.39 -2.39 -2.38
N ALA A 46 -5.81 -3.21 -1.51
CA ALA A 46 -6.44 -3.67 -0.28
C ALA A 46 -6.79 -2.48 0.64
N TYR A 47 -5.86 -1.54 0.80
CA TYR A 47 -6.09 -0.31 1.56
C TYR A 47 -7.25 0.51 0.97
N LYS A 48 -7.23 0.75 -0.35
CA LYS A 48 -8.30 1.50 -1.04
C LYS A 48 -9.67 0.84 -0.88
N ARG A 49 -9.73 -0.49 -0.87
CA ARG A 49 -10.98 -1.25 -0.63
C ARG A 49 -11.44 -1.13 0.82
N GLY A 50 -10.57 -1.40 1.79
CA GLY A 50 -10.88 -1.28 3.21
C GLY A 50 -11.32 0.14 3.61
N TYR A 51 -10.65 1.17 3.09
CA TYR A 51 -11.05 2.56 3.31
C TYR A 51 -12.45 2.87 2.75
N LYS A 52 -12.76 2.37 1.54
CA LYS A 52 -14.10 2.54 0.94
C LYS A 52 -15.19 1.85 1.74
N ASP A 53 -14.92 0.65 2.25
CA ASP A 53 -15.88 -0.11 3.03
C ASP A 53 -16.13 0.54 4.40
N GLY A 54 -15.07 0.95 5.11
CA GLY A 54 -15.20 1.69 6.37
C GLY A 54 -15.90 3.05 6.20
N TYR A 55 -15.67 3.76 5.10
CA TYR A 55 -16.38 5.00 4.79
C TYR A 55 -17.88 4.77 4.53
N ARG A 56 -18.24 3.67 3.84
CA ARG A 56 -19.64 3.30 3.60
C ARG A 56 -20.35 2.95 4.90
N GLU A 57 -19.71 2.17 5.77
CA GLU A 57 -20.27 1.78 7.08
C GLU A 57 -20.47 3.01 7.99
N ALA A 58 -19.49 3.91 8.06
CA ALA A 58 -19.61 5.15 8.81
C ALA A 58 -20.71 6.08 8.27
N LYS A 59 -20.98 6.03 6.95
CA LYS A 59 -22.06 6.81 6.33
C LYS A 59 -23.44 6.20 6.57
N SER A 60 -23.56 4.87 6.62
CA SER A 60 -24.82 4.18 6.94
C SER A 60 -25.20 4.26 8.42
N LEU A 61 -24.22 4.43 9.32
CA LEU A 61 -24.44 4.62 10.77
C LEU A 61 -24.94 6.03 11.15
N LYS A 62 -24.97 6.98 10.21
CA LYS A 62 -25.42 8.37 10.42
C LYS A 62 -26.84 8.66 9.88
N GLN A 63 -27.58 7.64 9.44
CA GLN A 63 -28.98 7.78 8.98
C GLN A 63 -29.96 7.19 9.98
#